data_AF-A0A328ILK4-F1
#
_entry.id   AF-A0A328ILK4-F1
#
_cell.length_a   1.000
_cell.length_b   1.000
_cell.length_c   1.000
_cell.angle_alpha   90.00
_cell.angle_beta   90.00
_cell.angle_gamma   90.00
#
_symmetry.space_group_name_H-M   'P 1'
#
loop_
_entity.id
_entity.type
_entity.pdbx_description
1 polymer ?
#
loop_
_entity_poly.entity_id
_entity_poly.type
_entity_poly.pdbx_seq_one_letter_code
_entity_poly.pdbx_strand_id
1 'polypeptide(L)'
;MEVTLISPAKAWLLDFIPTIFFSILISIIGVACFTYIIAKRTAPLVRAKLDPRLNSVPERLANMLKFAIGQYRQPRYMMAG
;
A
#
# COMPACT_ATOMS: atom_id res chain seq x y z
N MET A 1 -19.17 33.12 32.31
CA MET A 1 -18.01 33.11 31.39
C MET A 1 -18.46 32.42 30.13
N GLU A 2 -18.67 33.16 29.04
CA GLU A 2 -18.94 32.53 27.75
C GLU A 2 -17.67 31.87 27.25
N VAL A 3 -17.76 30.59 26.91
CA VAL A 3 -16.66 29.84 26.32
C VAL A 3 -16.60 30.26 24.85
N THR A 4 -15.92 31.36 24.56
CA THR A 4 -15.70 31.76 23.16
C THR A 4 -14.90 30.66 22.47
N LEU A 5 -15.50 29.98 21.51
CA LEU A 5 -14.84 28.97 20.68
C LEU A 5 -13.81 29.68 19.79
N ILE A 6 -12.60 29.86 20.31
CA ILE A 6 -11.48 30.38 19.53
C ILE A 6 -11.12 29.29 18.52
N SER A 7 -11.23 29.61 17.23
CA SER A 7 -10.78 28.71 16.16
C SER A 7 -9.32 28.33 16.41
N PRO A 8 -8.96 27.03 16.40
CA PRO A 8 -7.58 26.57 16.64
C PRO A 8 -6.56 27.22 15.70
N ALA A 9 -6.97 27.67 14.52
CA ALA A 9 -6.14 28.40 13.56
C ALA A 9 -5.82 29.84 13.98
N LYS A 10 -6.64 30.44 14.85
CA LYS A 10 -6.39 31.78 15.43
C LYS A 10 -5.75 31.69 16.81
N ALA A 11 -5.51 30.49 17.32
CA ALA A 11 -4.82 30.30 18.59
C ALA A 11 -3.35 30.69 18.46
N TRP A 12 -2.83 31.32 19.50
CA TRP A 12 -1.42 31.64 19.62
C TRP A 12 -0.75 30.58 20.49
N LEU A 13 0.37 30.05 20.01
CA LEU A 13 1.20 29.12 20.75
C LEU A 13 2.28 29.96 21.46
N LEU A 14 2.29 29.91 22.79
CA LEU A 14 3.20 30.70 23.65
C LEU A 14 3.17 32.21 23.34
N ASP A 15 2.02 32.77 22.93
CA ASP A 15 1.80 34.19 22.58
C ASP A 15 2.70 34.79 21.48
N PHE A 16 3.59 34.00 20.87
CA PHE A 16 4.53 34.47 19.84
C PHE A 16 4.34 33.80 18.48
N ILE A 17 3.76 32.60 18.41
CA ILE A 17 3.70 31.82 17.16
C ILE A 17 2.25 31.48 16.80
N PRO A 18 1.73 31.97 15.65
CA PRO A 18 0.44 31.53 15.14
C PRO A 18 0.45 30.03 14.81
N THR A 19 -0.55 29.29 15.29
CA THR A 19 -0.66 27.83 15.06
C THR A 19 -0.84 27.43 13.59
N ILE A 20 -1.22 28.36 12.72
CA ILE A 20 -1.37 28.17 11.26
C ILE A 20 -0.10 27.56 10.64
N PHE A 21 1.08 28.04 11.07
CA PHE A 21 2.36 27.52 10.56
C PHE A 21 2.52 26.04 10.86
N PHE A 22 2.15 25.60 12.07
CA PHE A 22 2.20 24.19 12.44
C PHE A 22 1.20 23.37 11.64
N SER A 23 -0.03 23.87 11.44
CA SER A 23 -1.03 23.16 10.63
C SER A 23 -0.53 22.92 9.20
N ILE A 24 0.02 23.95 8.56
CA ILE A 24 0.58 23.85 7.21
C ILE A 24 1.80 22.92 7.19
N LEU A 25 2.72 23.08 8.15
CA LEU A 25 3.94 22.30 8.22
C LEU A 25 3.66 20.81 8.43
N ILE A 26 2.76 20.47 9.35
CA ILE A 26 2.34 19.09 9.62
C ILE A 26 1.71 18.47 8.37
N SER A 27 0.83 19.20 7.67
CA SER A 27 0.25 18.73 6.41
C SER A 27 1.30 18.47 5.34
N ILE A 28 2.26 19.40 5.15
CA ILE A 28 3.34 19.23 4.16
C ILE A 28 4.22 18.03 4.51
N ILE A 29 4.64 17.90 5.78
CA ILE A 29 5.46 16.79 6.25
C ILE A 29 4.71 15.47 6.08
N GLY A 30 3.42 15.42 6.42
CA GLY A 30 2.58 14.25 6.25
C GLY A 30 2.51 13.79 4.79
N VAL A 31 2.25 14.71 3.86
CA VAL A 31 2.22 14.42 2.42
C VAL A 31 3.59 13.96 1.91
N ALA A 32 4.68 14.60 2.35
CA ALA A 32 6.03 14.24 1.95
C ALA A 32 6.41 12.82 2.41
N CYS A 33 6.17 12.50 3.68
CA CYS A 33 6.39 11.16 4.24
C CYS A 33 5.56 10.09 3.51
N PHE A 34 4.28 10.38 3.27
CA PHE A 34 3.39 9.43 2.59
C PHE A 34 3.84 9.17 1.14
N THR A 35 4.20 10.23 0.41
CA THR A 35 4.70 10.13 -0.96
C THR A 35 6.02 9.34 -1.01
N TYR A 36 6.92 9.55 -0.05
CA TYR A 36 8.17 8.79 0.06
C TYR A 36 7.92 7.29 0.30
N ILE A 37 6.98 6.94 1.18
CA ILE A 37 6.61 5.54 1.44
C ILE A 37 6.04 4.89 0.17
N ILE A 38 5.13 5.59 -0.54
CA ILE A 38 4.58 5.10 -1.81
C ILE A 38 5.70 4.85 -2.81
N ALA A 39 6.57 5.84 -3.03
CA ALA A 39 7.67 5.73 -3.98
C ALA A 39 8.58 4.53 -3.68
N LYS A 40 8.91 4.31 -2.41
CA LYS A 40 9.76 3.17 -2.00
C LYS A 40 9.06 1.82 -2.21
N ARG A 41 7.74 1.74 -2.03
CA ARG A 41 6.94 0.52 -2.23
C ARG A 41 6.62 0.22 -3.70
N THR A 42 6.51 1.25 -4.54
CA THR A 42 6.29 1.07 -5.99
C THR A 42 7.59 0.77 -6.73
N ALA A 43 8.75 1.17 -6.19
CA ALA A 43 10.05 0.89 -6.77
C ALA A 43 10.31 -0.59 -7.15
N PRO A 44 9.99 -1.60 -6.32
CA PRO A 44 10.11 -3.00 -6.73
C PRO A 44 9.08 -3.41 -7.79
N LEU A 45 7.87 -2.84 -7.79
CA LEU A 45 6.83 -3.15 -8.79
C LEU A 45 7.22 -2.64 -10.18
N VAL A 46 7.84 -1.46 -10.24
CA VAL A 46 8.35 -0.88 -11.50
C VAL A 46 9.58 -1.65 -12.00
N ARG A 47 10.43 -2.13 -11.09
CA ARG A 47 11.62 -2.93 -11.43
C ARG A 47 11.32 -4.41 -11.69
N ALA A 48 10.15 -4.89 -11.28
CA ALA A 48 9.76 -6.27 -11.51
C ALA A 48 9.68 -6.53 -13.02
N LYS A 49 10.14 -7.72 -13.44
CA LYS A 49 9.96 -8.17 -14.82
C LYS A 49 8.46 -8.22 -15.11
N LEU A 50 8.08 -7.68 -16.27
CA LEU A 50 6.71 -7.81 -16.78
C LEU A 50 6.34 -9.29 -16.81
N ASP A 51 5.28 -9.67 -16.08
CA ASP A 51 4.67 -10.99 -16.15
C ASP A 51 3.37 -10.90 -16.98
N PRO A 52 3.47 -11.03 -18.32
CA PRO A 52 2.30 -11.02 -19.18
C PRO A 52 1.50 -12.32 -18.98
N ARG A 53 0.53 -12.25 -18.06
CA ARG A 53 -0.31 -13.39 -17.64
C ARG A 53 -1.08 -14.07 -18.78
N LEU A 54 -1.28 -13.35 -19.88
CA LEU A 54 -2.06 -13.81 -21.04
C LEU A 54 -1.19 -14.39 -22.17
N ASN A 55 0.15 -14.36 -22.06
CA ASN A 55 1.01 -14.88 -23.13
C ASN A 55 1.09 -16.41 -23.14
N SER A 56 0.74 -17.09 -22.05
CA SER A 56 0.85 -18.55 -21.90
C SER A 56 -0.43 -19.21 -21.38
N VAL A 57 -1.60 -18.67 -21.74
CA VAL A 57 -2.91 -19.24 -21.38
C VAL A 57 -3.03 -20.73 -21.76
N PRO A 58 -2.66 -21.19 -22.98
CA PRO A 58 -2.80 -22.60 -23.31
C PRO A 58 -1.88 -23.51 -22.49
N GLU A 59 -0.64 -23.10 -22.23
CA GLU A 59 0.28 -23.86 -21.35
C GLU A 59 -0.22 -23.90 -19.90
N ARG A 60 -0.80 -22.81 -19.40
CA ARG A 60 -1.42 -22.76 -18.07
C ARG A 60 -2.62 -23.69 -17.97
N LEU A 61 -3.47 -23.73 -18.99
CA LEU A 61 -4.63 -24.61 -19.02
C LEU A 61 -4.20 -26.08 -19.06
N ALA A 62 -3.21 -26.42 -19.89
CA ALA A 62 -2.63 -27.76 -19.95
C ALA A 62 -2.03 -28.20 -18.60
N ASN A 63 -1.25 -27.31 -17.97
CA ASN A 63 -0.68 -27.57 -16.64
C ASN A 63 -1.77 -27.67 -15.56
N MET A 64 -2.80 -26.84 -15.60
CA MET A 64 -3.95 -26.91 -14.69
C MET A 64 -4.62 -28.28 -14.79
N LEU A 65 -4.96 -28.73 -16.00
CA LEU A 65 -5.57 -30.05 -16.22
C LEU A 65 -4.64 -31.18 -15.75
N LYS A 66 -3.34 -31.09 -16.07
CA LYS A 66 -2.34 -32.09 -15.68
C LYS A 66 -2.18 -32.24 -14.17
N PHE A 67 -2.19 -31.13 -13.42
CA PHE A 67 -1.99 -31.17 -11.97
C PHE A 67 -3.30 -31.33 -11.19
N ALA A 68 -4.42 -30.74 -11.66
CA ALA A 68 -5.70 -30.80 -10.97
C ALA A 68 -6.44 -32.12 -11.22
N ILE A 69 -6.53 -32.56 -12.48
CA ILE A 69 -7.23 -33.81 -12.85
C ILE A 69 -6.23 -34.95 -12.91
N GLY A 70 -5.09 -34.74 -13.55
CA GLY A 70 -4.05 -35.77 -13.70
C GLY A 70 -3.26 -36.05 -12.42
N GLN A 71 -3.48 -35.29 -11.34
CA GLN A 71 -2.86 -35.46 -10.02
C GLN A 71 -1.33 -35.72 -10.06
N TYR A 72 -0.63 -35.19 -11.07
CA TYR A 72 0.79 -35.53 -11.34
C TYR A 72 1.76 -35.04 -10.24
N ARG A 73 1.29 -34.19 -9.31
CA ARG A 73 2.01 -33.74 -8.11
C ARG A 73 1.23 -34.03 -6.82
N GLN A 74 0.53 -35.15 -6.75
CA GLN A 74 -0.19 -35.55 -5.54
C GLN A 74 0.77 -35.65 -4.32
N PRO A 75 0.31 -35.39 -3.08
CA PRO A 75 1.19 -35.30 -1.92
C PRO A 75 1.99 -36.59 -1.69
N ARG A 76 3.19 -36.45 -1.13
CA ARG A 76 4.05 -37.56 -0.69
C ARG A 76 3.42 -38.49 0.37
N TYR A 77 2.23 -38.17 0.88
CA TYR A 77 1.52 -38.95 1.87
C TYR A 77 0.20 -39.44 1.29
N MET A 78 0.05 -40.77 1.19
CA MET A 78 -1.07 -41.47 0.54
C MET A 78 -2.45 -41.18 1.15
N MET A 79 -2.52 -40.60 2.36
CA MET A 79 -3.75 -40.46 3.17
C MET A 79 -4.11 -38.99 3.46
N ALA A 80 -3.55 -38.02 2.73
CA ALA A 80 -3.88 -36.59 2.91
C ALA A 80 -4.93 -36.07 1.91
N GLY A 81 -5.75 -36.98 1.37
CA GLY A 81 -6.92 -36.67 0.55
C GLY A 81 -8.18 -36.67 1.39
#